data_AF-A0A9P4TMP2-F1
#
_entry.id   AF-A0A9P4TMP2-F1
#
_cell.length_a   1.000
_cell.length_b   1.000
_cell.length_c   1.000
_cell.angle_alpha   90.00
_cell.angle_beta   90.00
_cell.angle_gamma   90.00
#
_symmetry.space_group_name_H-M   'P 1'
#
loop_
_entity.id
_entity.type
_entity.pdbx_description
1 polymer ?
#
loop_
_entity_poly.entity_id
_entity_poly.type
_entity_poly.pdbx_seq_one_letter_code
_entity_poly.pdbx_strand_id
1 'polypeptide(L)'
;MPGLSALLLAALREMCPQLVMNDAETYVSSCEFAYFTHKIMAACDMLDGYNDGIVINPEDCEFEPERLVVDKIACEGQKTIMTALMATVIRKIREGLRGPLGAKIRYGLTPVTNHGTLANITTGPDGTRAAYHIALPVLDNLLLPPGVNPTSFTPADYFALWAQAPVEWGWTLLTESTGFTGLRDSCTKLLSWHSSIDDTIPHEGTVEFSKRLQRHMSGAYKVDEFYPLFLAPGAGHCALGKDRCLRSLSLRW
;
A
#
# COMPACT_ATOMS: atom_id res chain seq x y z
N MET A 1 0.17 26.00 6.87
CA MET A 1 0.23 25.21 5.63
C MET A 1 -0.03 23.75 5.99
N PRO A 2 -1.26 23.22 5.85
CA PRO A 2 -1.63 21.91 6.41
C PRO A 2 -1.37 20.71 5.47
N GLY A 3 -0.72 20.91 4.33
CA GLY A 3 -0.63 19.89 3.26
C GLY A 3 0.54 18.91 3.34
N LEU A 4 1.52 19.13 4.22
CA LEU A 4 2.74 18.28 4.30
C LEU A 4 2.61 17.10 5.29
N SER A 5 1.52 17.07 6.07
CA SER A 5 1.42 16.42 7.38
C SER A 5 1.24 14.88 7.40
N ALA A 6 1.20 14.22 6.24
CA ALA A 6 1.11 12.76 6.12
C ALA A 6 2.14 12.17 5.14
N LEU A 7 2.92 13.03 4.47
CA LEU A 7 3.78 12.65 3.35
C LEU A 7 5.03 11.89 3.78
N LEU A 8 5.50 12.00 5.03
CA LEU A 8 6.80 11.46 5.41
C LEU A 8 6.81 9.95 5.66
N LEU A 9 5.88 9.45 6.48
CA LEU A 9 5.71 8.00 6.59
C LEU A 9 5.07 7.44 5.35
N ALA A 10 4.23 8.19 4.62
CA ALA A 10 3.79 7.77 3.29
C ALA A 10 4.99 7.60 2.35
N ALA A 11 5.96 8.52 2.35
CA ALA A 11 7.17 8.46 1.55
C ALA A 11 8.02 7.22 1.85
N LEU A 12 8.28 6.95 3.13
CA LEU A 12 8.96 5.70 3.54
C LEU A 12 8.07 4.49 3.25
N ARG A 13 6.75 4.62 3.30
CA ARG A 13 5.85 3.58 2.82
C ARG A 13 5.95 3.43 1.29
N GLU A 14 6.29 4.41 0.50
CA GLU A 14 6.38 4.16 -0.95
C GLU A 14 7.59 3.32 -1.35
N MET A 15 8.59 3.13 -0.47
CA MET A 15 9.84 2.42 -0.78
C MET A 15 9.82 0.89 -0.67
N CYS A 16 8.74 0.28 -0.14
CA CYS A 16 8.77 -1.16 0.15
C CYS A 16 8.98 -2.04 -1.08
N PRO A 17 8.26 -1.84 -2.20
CA PRO A 17 8.51 -2.62 -3.41
C PRO A 17 9.96 -2.51 -3.89
N GLN A 18 10.54 -1.31 -3.87
CA GLN A 18 11.89 -1.05 -4.34
C GLN A 18 12.92 -1.72 -3.43
N LEU A 19 12.76 -1.63 -2.11
CA LEU A 19 13.63 -2.33 -1.16
C LEU A 19 13.59 -3.84 -1.35
N VAL A 20 12.40 -4.42 -1.53
CA VAL A 20 12.24 -5.86 -1.76
C VAL A 20 12.87 -6.30 -3.08
N MET A 21 12.67 -5.52 -4.16
CA MET A 21 13.23 -5.82 -5.48
C MET A 21 14.76 -5.66 -5.51
N ASN A 22 15.29 -4.63 -4.84
CA ASN A 22 16.73 -4.39 -4.71
C ASN A 22 17.41 -5.52 -3.92
N ASP A 23 16.84 -5.91 -2.77
CA ASP A 23 17.34 -7.02 -1.93
C ASP A 23 17.33 -8.36 -2.68
N ALA A 24 16.33 -8.57 -3.54
CA ALA A 24 16.20 -9.79 -4.35
C ALA A 24 16.92 -9.73 -5.70
N GLU A 25 17.52 -8.58 -6.06
CA GLU A 25 18.05 -8.29 -7.40
C GLU A 25 17.08 -8.68 -8.54
N THR A 26 15.78 -8.57 -8.28
CA THR A 26 14.71 -9.04 -9.16
C THR A 26 13.64 -7.97 -9.28
N TYR A 27 13.54 -7.35 -10.45
CA TYR A 27 12.60 -6.27 -10.73
C TYR A 27 11.40 -6.80 -11.50
N VAL A 28 10.20 -6.62 -10.95
CA VAL A 28 8.94 -7.01 -11.59
C VAL A 28 8.33 -5.79 -12.28
N SER A 29 8.02 -5.88 -13.57
CA SER A 29 7.47 -4.76 -14.33
C SER A 29 5.99 -4.51 -13.99
N SER A 30 5.47 -3.34 -14.31
CA SER A 30 4.05 -3.01 -14.13
C SER A 30 3.11 -3.97 -14.88
N CYS A 31 3.53 -4.46 -16.05
CA CYS A 31 2.78 -5.47 -16.81
C CYS A 31 2.73 -6.82 -16.09
N GLU A 32 3.85 -7.24 -15.50
CA GLU A 32 3.92 -8.48 -14.74
C GLU A 32 3.09 -8.38 -13.45
N PHE A 33 3.21 -7.28 -12.71
CA PHE A 33 2.34 -7.03 -11.55
C PHE A 33 0.85 -7.08 -11.92
N ALA A 34 0.46 -6.49 -13.05
CA ALA A 34 -0.92 -6.55 -13.53
C ALA A 34 -1.35 -8.00 -13.84
N TYR A 35 -0.47 -8.82 -14.39
CA TYR A 35 -0.76 -10.23 -14.65
C TYR A 35 -1.01 -11.02 -13.36
N PHE A 36 -0.12 -10.91 -12.38
CA PHE A 36 -0.30 -11.55 -11.08
C PHE A 36 -1.62 -11.10 -10.44
N THR A 37 -1.86 -9.78 -10.40
CA THR A 37 -3.07 -9.21 -9.82
C THR A 37 -4.33 -9.75 -10.48
N HIS A 38 -4.38 -9.79 -11.81
CA HIS A 38 -5.52 -10.33 -12.55
C HIS A 38 -5.79 -11.80 -12.23
N LYS A 39 -4.72 -12.62 -12.15
CA LYS A 39 -4.86 -14.05 -11.82
C LYS A 39 -5.32 -14.28 -10.39
N ILE A 40 -4.82 -13.48 -9.46
CA ILE A 40 -5.21 -13.55 -8.05
C ILE A 40 -6.65 -13.06 -7.86
N MET A 41 -7.03 -11.95 -8.49
CA MET A 41 -8.41 -11.47 -8.51
C MET A 41 -9.35 -12.55 -9.06
N ALA A 42 -9.05 -13.12 -10.23
CA ALA A 42 -9.90 -14.16 -10.82
C ALA A 42 -10.06 -15.42 -9.95
N ALA A 43 -9.10 -15.70 -9.07
CA ALA A 43 -9.18 -16.82 -8.12
C ALA A 43 -9.96 -16.47 -6.85
N CYS A 44 -10.06 -15.19 -6.51
CA CYS A 44 -10.61 -14.70 -5.24
C CYS A 44 -11.94 -13.95 -5.37
N ASP A 45 -12.34 -13.56 -6.58
CA ASP A 45 -13.57 -12.81 -6.87
C ASP A 45 -14.81 -13.46 -6.22
N MET A 46 -14.95 -14.77 -6.39
CA MET A 46 -16.08 -15.54 -5.85
C MET A 46 -16.10 -15.71 -4.32
N LEU A 47 -15.11 -15.22 -3.56
CA LEU A 47 -15.04 -15.41 -2.11
C LEU A 47 -16.20 -14.73 -1.37
N ASP A 48 -16.74 -13.64 -1.90
CA ASP A 48 -17.90 -12.95 -1.35
C ASP A 48 -19.24 -13.35 -2.01
N GLY A 49 -19.19 -14.32 -2.92
CA GLY A 49 -20.35 -14.90 -3.59
C GLY A 49 -20.72 -14.25 -4.93
N TYR A 50 -19.95 -13.27 -5.41
CA TYR A 50 -20.18 -12.60 -6.69
C TYR A 50 -18.99 -12.78 -7.65
N ASN A 51 -19.25 -12.68 -8.96
CA ASN A 51 -18.22 -12.67 -10.01
C ASN A 51 -18.33 -11.34 -10.74
N ASP A 52 -17.88 -10.27 -10.09
CA ASP A 52 -18.01 -8.90 -10.58
C ASP A 52 -16.67 -8.14 -10.64
N GLY A 53 -15.57 -8.85 -10.37
CA GLY A 53 -14.22 -8.30 -10.31
C GLY A 53 -13.94 -7.52 -9.03
N ILE A 54 -14.74 -7.67 -7.98
CA ILE A 54 -14.59 -6.99 -6.69
C ILE A 54 -14.49 -8.03 -5.59
N VAL A 55 -13.40 -7.98 -4.83
CA VAL A 55 -13.27 -8.76 -3.59
C VAL A 55 -13.56 -7.84 -2.40
N ILE A 56 -14.66 -8.11 -1.69
CA ILE A 56 -15.09 -7.30 -0.52
C ILE A 56 -14.03 -7.32 0.58
N ASN A 57 -13.47 -8.49 0.89
CA ASN A 57 -12.44 -8.69 1.89
C ASN A 57 -11.15 -9.24 1.25
N PRO A 58 -10.26 -8.37 0.75
CA PRO A 58 -9.01 -8.78 0.10
C PRO A 58 -8.13 -9.73 0.92
N GLU A 59 -8.17 -9.61 2.24
CA GLU A 59 -7.37 -10.42 3.17
C GLU A 59 -7.80 -11.89 3.23
N ASP A 60 -9.02 -12.22 2.80
CA ASP A 60 -9.52 -13.60 2.75
C ASP A 60 -8.94 -14.38 1.54
N CYS A 61 -8.23 -13.68 0.64
CA CYS A 61 -7.64 -14.25 -0.56
C CYS A 61 -6.29 -14.95 -0.28
N GLU A 62 -6.32 -16.26 -0.04
CA GLU A 62 -5.13 -17.10 0.22
C GLU A 62 -4.38 -17.54 -1.07
N PHE A 63 -4.51 -16.81 -2.18
CA PHE A 63 -3.84 -17.18 -3.43
C PHE A 63 -2.34 -16.86 -3.37
N GLU A 64 -1.52 -17.91 -3.40
CA GLU A 64 -0.06 -17.81 -3.43
C GLU A 64 0.47 -17.48 -4.84
N PRO A 65 1.28 -16.41 -5.02
CA PRO A 65 1.89 -16.04 -6.30
C PRO A 65 2.71 -17.15 -6.95
N GLU A 66 3.29 -18.05 -6.16
CA GLU A 66 4.12 -19.18 -6.60
C GLU A 66 3.35 -20.13 -7.54
N ARG A 67 2.01 -20.13 -7.51
CA ARG A 67 1.16 -20.90 -8.43
C ARG A 67 1.26 -20.46 -9.89
N LEU A 68 1.74 -19.24 -10.14
CA LEU A 68 1.87 -18.67 -11.47
C LEU A 68 3.28 -18.83 -12.05
N VAL A 69 4.22 -19.45 -11.32
CA VAL A 69 5.56 -19.76 -11.84
C VAL A 69 5.41 -20.63 -13.09
N VAL A 70 6.26 -20.40 -14.09
CA VAL A 70 6.23 -20.95 -15.45
C VAL A 70 5.14 -20.42 -16.39
N ASP A 71 4.22 -19.58 -15.92
CA ASP A 71 3.28 -18.89 -16.81
C ASP A 71 4.05 -18.02 -17.80
N LYS A 72 3.60 -18.06 -19.06
CA LYS A 72 4.19 -17.30 -20.17
C LYS A 72 3.30 -16.12 -20.48
N ILE A 73 3.87 -14.93 -20.45
CA ILE A 73 3.15 -13.70 -20.74
C ILE A 73 3.90 -12.87 -21.77
N ALA A 74 3.18 -11.97 -22.44
CA ALA A 74 3.76 -10.99 -23.34
C ALA A 74 3.58 -9.61 -22.71
N CYS A 75 4.68 -8.95 -22.38
CA CYS A 75 4.71 -7.59 -21.87
C CYS A 75 5.47 -6.71 -22.85
N GLU A 76 4.83 -5.65 -23.34
CA GLU A 76 5.48 -4.67 -24.25
C GLU A 76 6.12 -5.34 -25.49
N GLY A 77 5.50 -6.41 -25.99
CA GLY A 77 6.01 -7.19 -27.14
C GLY A 77 7.11 -8.19 -26.81
N GLN A 78 7.63 -8.19 -25.58
CA GLN A 78 8.60 -9.17 -25.10
C GLN A 78 7.89 -10.34 -24.40
N LYS A 79 8.28 -11.57 -24.75
CA LYS A 79 7.82 -12.77 -24.04
C LYS A 79 8.65 -12.94 -22.77
N THR A 80 7.98 -13.07 -21.64
CA THR A 80 8.62 -13.34 -20.35
C THR A 80 7.97 -14.55 -19.68
N ILE A 81 8.71 -15.19 -18.78
CA ILE A 81 8.26 -16.35 -18.01
C ILE A 81 8.26 -15.95 -16.54
N MET A 82 7.15 -16.20 -15.84
CA MET A 82 7.07 -15.96 -14.40
C MET A 82 8.03 -16.89 -13.67
N THR A 83 8.93 -16.32 -12.87
CA THR A 83 9.93 -17.08 -12.11
C THR A 83 9.56 -17.17 -10.64
N ALA A 84 10.16 -18.13 -9.93
CA ALA A 84 10.01 -18.26 -8.48
C ALA A 84 10.49 -17.01 -7.72
N LEU A 85 11.51 -16.31 -8.24
CA LEU A 85 12.00 -15.05 -7.66
C LEU A 85 10.96 -13.93 -7.81
N MET A 86 10.30 -13.82 -8.97
CA MET A 86 9.22 -12.84 -9.17
C MET A 86 8.05 -13.09 -8.22
N ALA A 87 7.63 -14.35 -8.09
CA ALA A 87 6.59 -14.73 -7.12
C ALA A 87 6.99 -14.38 -5.68
N THR A 88 8.25 -14.66 -5.31
CA THR A 88 8.81 -14.32 -3.98
C THR A 88 8.81 -12.82 -3.72
N VAL A 89 9.17 -11.99 -4.72
CA VAL A 89 9.10 -10.53 -4.62
C VAL A 89 7.68 -10.07 -4.33
N ILE A 90 6.69 -10.59 -5.06
CA ILE A 90 5.28 -10.21 -4.87
C ILE A 90 4.79 -10.60 -3.48
N ARG A 91 5.09 -11.83 -3.03
CA ARG A 91 4.73 -12.27 -1.68
C ARG A 91 5.37 -11.39 -0.60
N LYS A 92 6.66 -11.08 -0.70
CA LYS A 92 7.36 -10.17 0.24
C LYS A 92 6.73 -8.76 0.26
N ILE A 93 6.33 -8.22 -0.90
CA ILE A 93 5.64 -6.91 -0.98
C ILE A 93 4.29 -6.94 -0.23
N ARG A 94 3.53 -8.04 -0.34
CA ARG A 94 2.26 -8.23 0.38
C ARG A 94 2.42 -8.41 1.87
N GLU A 95 3.46 -9.11 2.29
CA GLU A 95 3.75 -9.30 3.73
C GLU A 95 4.12 -7.97 4.41
N GLY A 96 4.70 -7.04 3.65
CA GLY A 96 5.23 -5.78 4.13
C GLY A 96 6.61 -5.93 4.77
N LEU A 97 7.09 -4.84 5.38
CA LEU A 97 8.44 -4.82 5.98
C LEU A 97 8.39 -5.14 7.47
N ARG A 98 9.37 -5.92 7.91
CA ARG A 98 9.60 -6.27 9.32
C ARG A 98 10.95 -5.75 9.76
N GLY A 99 11.02 -5.21 10.97
CA GLY A 99 12.27 -4.76 11.57
C GLY A 99 13.21 -5.90 11.94
N PRO A 100 14.44 -5.58 12.38
CA PRO A 100 15.45 -6.57 12.77
C PRO A 100 14.99 -7.54 13.89
N LEU A 101 14.04 -7.10 14.72
CA LEU A 101 13.44 -7.89 15.80
C LEU A 101 12.14 -8.61 15.39
N GLY A 102 11.82 -8.66 14.09
CA GLY A 102 10.64 -9.33 13.54
C GLY A 102 9.32 -8.55 13.64
N ALA A 103 9.31 -7.41 14.34
CA ALA A 103 8.15 -6.53 14.46
C ALA A 103 7.73 -6.00 13.07
N LYS A 104 6.43 -6.05 12.75
CA LYS A 104 5.90 -5.45 11.52
C LYS A 104 6.07 -3.94 11.62
N ILE A 105 6.86 -3.38 10.71
CA ILE A 105 7.10 -1.95 10.61
C ILE A 105 6.07 -1.31 9.68
N ARG A 106 5.63 -2.08 8.68
CA ARG A 106 4.76 -1.56 7.64
C ARG A 106 3.85 -2.66 7.09
N TYR A 107 2.58 -2.33 6.88
CA TYR A 107 1.61 -3.19 6.20
C TYR A 107 1.95 -3.30 4.72
N GLY A 108 1.98 -4.51 4.16
CA GLY A 108 2.06 -4.66 2.72
C GLY A 108 0.74 -4.30 2.04
N LEU A 109 0.68 -4.49 0.74
CA LEU A 109 -0.55 -4.28 -0.03
C LEU A 109 -1.34 -5.60 -0.08
N THR A 110 -2.67 -5.50 -0.15
CA THR A 110 -3.55 -6.67 -0.11
C THR A 110 -3.32 -7.60 -1.31
N PRO A 111 -3.69 -8.89 -1.22
CA PRO A 111 -3.44 -9.87 -2.29
C PRO A 111 -4.02 -9.48 -3.66
N VAL A 112 -5.14 -8.76 -3.71
CA VAL A 112 -5.79 -8.37 -4.97
C VAL A 112 -5.43 -6.96 -5.44
N THR A 113 -4.54 -6.25 -4.73
CA THR A 113 -4.04 -4.94 -5.13
C THR A 113 -2.91 -5.05 -6.15
N ASN A 114 -2.94 -4.21 -7.18
CA ASN A 114 -1.84 -4.09 -8.14
C ASN A 114 -0.68 -3.27 -7.56
N HIS A 115 0.48 -3.89 -7.37
CA HIS A 115 1.65 -3.21 -6.81
C HIS A 115 2.46 -2.38 -7.83
N GLY A 116 2.09 -2.42 -9.12
CA GLY A 116 2.83 -1.77 -10.20
C GLY A 116 2.93 -0.25 -10.06
N THR A 117 1.87 0.40 -9.57
CA THR A 117 1.87 1.86 -9.30
C THR A 117 2.93 2.22 -8.26
N LEU A 118 2.96 1.50 -7.13
CA LEU A 118 3.90 1.76 -6.04
C LEU A 118 5.33 1.38 -6.40
N ALA A 119 5.50 0.27 -7.13
CA ALA A 119 6.79 -0.23 -7.57
C ALA A 119 7.44 0.69 -8.61
N ASN A 120 6.62 1.22 -9.53
CA ASN A 120 7.00 2.15 -10.59
C ASN A 120 8.29 1.74 -11.31
N ILE A 121 8.31 0.50 -11.81
CA ILE A 121 9.42 -0.05 -12.58
C ILE A 121 9.33 0.41 -14.03
N THR A 122 10.39 1.07 -14.48
CA THR A 122 10.61 1.39 -15.90
C THR A 122 11.43 0.29 -16.56
N THR A 123 11.10 0.00 -17.82
CA THR A 123 11.85 -0.97 -18.64
C THR A 123 12.48 -0.22 -19.83
N GLY A 124 13.79 -0.31 -19.97
CA GLY A 124 14.56 0.26 -21.07
C GLY A 124 14.41 -0.59 -22.36
N PRO A 125 14.78 -0.04 -23.53
CA PRO A 125 14.68 -0.76 -24.81
C PRO A 125 15.50 -2.05 -24.88
N ASP A 126 16.57 -2.15 -24.09
CA ASP A 126 17.44 -3.32 -23.94
C ASP A 126 16.92 -4.33 -22.89
N GLY A 127 15.76 -4.07 -22.30
CA GLY A 127 15.16 -4.88 -21.25
C GLY A 127 15.70 -4.59 -19.85
N THR A 128 16.59 -3.60 -19.69
CA THR A 128 17.05 -3.16 -18.36
C THR A 128 15.88 -2.60 -17.56
N ARG A 129 15.85 -2.88 -16.26
CA ARG A 129 14.77 -2.44 -15.37
C ARG A 129 15.33 -1.53 -14.29
N ALA A 130 14.63 -0.44 -14.05
CA ALA A 130 14.99 0.52 -13.01
C ALA A 130 13.75 0.96 -12.24
N ALA A 131 13.88 1.00 -10.91
CA ALA A 131 12.85 1.51 -10.03
C ALA A 131 12.87 3.05 -9.98
N TYR A 132 11.70 3.67 -10.07
CA TYR A 132 11.51 5.08 -9.76
C TYR A 132 10.82 5.24 -8.41
N HIS A 133 11.44 6.01 -7.52
CA HIS A 133 10.89 6.25 -6.20
C HIS A 133 10.00 7.51 -6.26
N ILE A 134 8.70 7.34 -6.07
CA ILE A 134 7.72 8.43 -6.14
C ILE A 134 7.96 9.47 -5.01
N ALA A 135 8.51 9.01 -3.89
CA ALA A 135 8.74 9.80 -2.69
C ALA A 135 10.12 10.48 -2.57
N LEU A 136 10.98 10.41 -3.60
CA LEU A 136 12.35 10.98 -3.53
C LEU A 136 12.39 12.43 -3.04
N PRO A 137 11.51 13.34 -3.51
CA PRO A 137 11.61 14.73 -3.09
C PRO A 137 11.37 14.90 -1.59
N VAL A 138 10.52 14.07 -0.98
CA VAL A 138 10.26 14.14 0.48
C VAL A 138 11.48 13.63 1.24
N LEU A 139 12.09 12.54 0.79
CA LEU A 139 13.29 11.98 1.43
C LEU A 139 14.47 12.95 1.30
N ASP A 140 14.76 13.43 0.09
CA ASP A 140 15.89 14.31 -0.21
C ASP A 140 15.84 15.64 0.54
N ASN A 141 14.65 16.21 0.72
CA ASN A 141 14.50 17.53 1.35
C ASN A 141 14.30 17.48 2.87
N LEU A 142 13.87 16.36 3.45
CA LEU A 142 13.50 16.29 4.88
C LEU A 142 14.29 15.28 5.71
N LEU A 143 14.78 14.19 5.12
CA LEU A 143 15.40 13.09 5.90
C LEU A 143 16.83 12.81 5.52
N LEU A 144 17.17 12.91 4.24
CA LEU A 144 18.46 12.48 3.74
C LEU A 144 19.52 13.56 3.91
N PRO A 145 20.73 13.20 4.36
CA PRO A 145 21.89 14.06 4.23
C PRO A 145 22.16 14.42 2.76
N PRO A 146 22.72 15.61 2.48
CA PRO A 146 23.07 16.00 1.11
C PRO A 146 23.97 14.98 0.41
N GLY A 147 23.61 14.59 -0.82
CA GLY A 147 24.41 13.68 -1.66
C GLY A 147 24.18 12.19 -1.41
N VAL A 148 23.25 11.81 -0.53
CA VAL A 148 22.85 10.41 -0.35
C VAL A 148 21.96 9.97 -1.53
N ASN A 149 22.26 8.82 -2.13
CA ASN A 149 21.42 8.23 -3.17
C ASN A 149 20.46 7.17 -2.59
N PRO A 150 19.14 7.43 -2.56
CA PRO A 150 18.14 6.50 -2.03
C PRO A 150 17.88 5.25 -2.87
N THR A 151 18.37 5.20 -4.11
CA THR A 151 18.17 4.01 -4.98
C THR A 151 18.97 2.80 -4.53
N SER A 152 19.96 2.97 -3.66
CA SER A 152 20.83 1.90 -3.15
C SER A 152 20.57 1.56 -1.68
N PHE A 153 19.43 1.96 -1.12
CA PHE A 153 19.13 1.68 0.27
C PHE A 153 18.98 0.20 0.55
N THR A 154 19.64 -0.23 1.62
CA THR A 154 19.47 -1.52 2.24
C THR A 154 18.27 -1.49 3.19
N PRO A 155 17.78 -2.66 3.65
CA PRO A 155 16.81 -2.71 4.73
C PRO A 155 17.27 -1.96 5.99
N ALA A 156 18.57 -1.94 6.29
CA ALA A 156 19.11 -1.21 7.44
C ALA A 156 18.98 0.30 7.30
N ASP A 157 19.28 0.85 6.11
CA ASP A 157 19.09 2.28 5.82
C ASP A 157 17.63 2.68 5.97
N TYR A 158 16.72 1.83 5.46
CA TYR A 158 15.29 2.02 5.64
C TYR A 158 14.88 2.07 7.11
N PHE A 159 15.37 1.14 7.94
CA PHE A 159 15.05 1.14 9.36
C PHE A 159 15.59 2.37 10.09
N ALA A 160 16.78 2.84 9.73
CA ALA A 160 17.32 4.07 10.28
C ALA A 160 16.40 5.27 9.97
N LEU A 161 15.97 5.41 8.71
CA LEU A 161 15.04 6.47 8.31
C LEU A 161 13.66 6.34 8.96
N TRP A 162 13.16 5.11 9.08
CA TRP A 162 11.90 4.83 9.77
C TRP A 162 11.95 5.22 11.26
N ALA A 163 13.09 5.02 11.93
CA ALA A 163 13.29 5.41 13.32
C ALA A 163 13.51 6.93 13.46
N GLN A 164 14.23 7.55 12.53
CA GLN A 164 14.54 8.98 12.51
C GLN A 164 13.29 9.84 12.27
N ALA A 165 12.46 9.46 11.29
CA ALA A 165 11.34 10.29 10.83
C ALA A 165 10.37 10.73 11.94
N PRO A 166 9.91 9.85 12.85
CA PRO A 166 9.08 10.26 13.99
C PRO A 166 9.79 11.18 14.99
N VAL A 167 11.10 11.04 15.17
CA VAL A 167 11.85 11.87 16.12
C VAL A 167 11.97 13.30 15.61
N GLU A 168 12.31 13.47 14.34
CA GLU A 168 12.55 14.79 13.75
C GLU A 168 11.24 15.49 13.35
N TRP A 169 10.29 14.74 12.81
CA TRP A 169 9.11 15.29 12.15
C TRP A 169 7.78 14.82 12.78
N GLY A 170 7.83 14.01 13.84
CA GLY A 170 6.67 13.43 14.52
C GLY A 170 5.56 14.40 14.85
N TRP A 171 5.97 15.52 15.43
CA TRP A 171 5.09 16.57 15.95
C TRP A 171 4.30 17.31 14.88
N THR A 172 4.72 17.24 13.61
CA THR A 172 4.07 17.94 12.48
C THR A 172 3.54 17.00 11.41
N LEU A 173 4.19 15.87 11.15
CA LEU A 173 3.97 15.07 9.95
C LEU A 173 3.44 13.65 10.18
N LEU A 174 3.09 13.27 11.41
CA LEU A 174 2.58 11.92 11.69
C LEU A 174 1.07 11.81 11.88
N THR A 175 0.36 12.88 12.23
CA THR A 175 -1.12 12.90 12.36
C THR A 175 -1.77 11.68 13.05
N GLU A 176 -1.08 11.01 13.98
CA GLU A 176 -1.56 9.77 14.61
C GLU A 176 -2.30 9.97 15.94
N SER A 177 -2.59 11.22 16.32
CA SER A 177 -3.25 11.51 17.60
C SER A 177 -4.66 10.93 17.65
N THR A 178 -4.99 10.25 18.75
CA THR A 178 -6.34 9.72 19.04
C THR A 178 -7.16 10.64 19.94
N GLY A 179 -6.69 11.86 20.22
CA GLY A 179 -7.34 12.84 21.09
C GLY A 179 -8.55 13.53 20.45
N PHE A 180 -9.60 12.77 20.10
CA PHE A 180 -10.77 13.29 19.38
C PHE A 180 -11.89 13.80 20.31
N THR A 181 -11.59 14.07 21.59
CA THR A 181 -12.58 14.60 22.55
C THR A 181 -13.16 15.93 22.10
N GLY A 182 -12.35 16.86 21.58
CA GLY A 182 -12.85 18.13 21.03
C GLY A 182 -13.75 17.97 19.79
N LEU A 183 -13.44 17.01 18.92
CA LEU A 183 -14.27 16.67 17.77
C LEU A 183 -15.64 16.15 18.23
N ARG A 184 -15.64 15.21 19.19
CA ARG A 184 -16.84 14.67 19.82
C ARG A 184 -17.67 15.75 20.51
N ASP A 185 -17.06 16.54 21.39
CA ASP A 185 -17.76 17.50 22.26
C ASP A 185 -18.31 18.70 21.49
N SER A 186 -17.73 19.01 20.32
CA SER A 186 -18.28 19.98 19.36
C SER A 186 -19.43 19.44 18.51
N CYS A 187 -19.83 18.17 18.69
CA CYS A 187 -20.82 17.47 17.86
C CYS A 187 -20.46 17.39 16.36
N THR A 188 -19.19 17.61 16.02
CA THR A 188 -18.69 17.50 14.64
C THR A 188 -18.70 16.03 14.21
N LYS A 189 -19.07 15.78 12.96
CA LYS A 189 -19.02 14.45 12.35
C LYS A 189 -17.94 14.45 11.28
N LEU A 190 -17.05 13.46 11.33
CA LEU A 190 -16.01 13.22 10.34
C LEU A 190 -16.23 11.85 9.72
N LEU A 191 -16.66 11.83 8.46
CA LEU A 191 -16.77 10.58 7.71
C LEU A 191 -15.39 10.16 7.21
N SER A 192 -14.96 8.96 7.59
CA SER A 192 -13.70 8.39 7.11
C SER A 192 -13.97 7.23 6.18
N TRP A 193 -13.18 7.13 5.11
CA TRP A 193 -13.20 5.98 4.24
C TRP A 193 -11.80 5.67 3.71
N HIS A 194 -11.59 4.43 3.28
CA HIS A 194 -10.38 3.99 2.61
C HIS A 194 -10.75 2.91 1.59
N SER A 195 -10.14 2.92 0.42
CA SER A 195 -10.22 1.77 -0.50
C SER A 195 -9.62 0.51 0.14
N SER A 196 -10.23 -0.67 -0.05
CA SER A 196 -9.63 -1.95 0.35
C SER A 196 -8.53 -2.45 -0.60
N ILE A 197 -8.45 -1.89 -1.81
CA ILE A 197 -7.43 -2.23 -2.81
C ILE A 197 -6.57 -1.03 -3.20
N ASP A 198 -6.43 -0.06 -2.29
CA ASP A 198 -5.57 1.11 -2.49
C ASP A 198 -4.15 0.67 -2.86
N ASP A 199 -3.69 1.10 -4.03
CA ASP A 199 -2.41 0.70 -4.62
C ASP A 199 -1.23 1.59 -4.19
N THR A 200 -1.49 2.53 -3.28
CA THR A 200 -0.50 3.50 -2.79
C THR A 200 -0.36 3.46 -1.27
N ILE A 201 -1.49 3.54 -0.54
CA ILE A 201 -1.53 3.59 0.92
C ILE A 201 -2.28 2.35 1.44
N PRO A 202 -1.62 1.43 2.16
CA PRO A 202 -2.31 0.27 2.74
C PRO A 202 -3.41 0.68 3.74
N HIS A 203 -4.62 0.19 3.50
CA HIS A 203 -5.82 0.53 4.26
C HIS A 203 -5.78 0.06 5.73
N GLU A 204 -4.98 -0.96 6.02
CA GLU A 204 -4.75 -1.53 7.36
C GLU A 204 -4.25 -0.46 8.34
N GLY A 205 -3.50 0.54 7.85
CA GLY A 205 -3.09 1.68 8.66
C GLY A 205 -4.28 2.49 9.18
N THR A 206 -5.29 2.70 8.34
CA THR A 206 -6.54 3.40 8.73
C THR A 206 -7.40 2.54 9.63
N VAL A 207 -7.49 1.24 9.37
CA VAL A 207 -8.19 0.29 10.24
C VAL A 207 -7.56 0.27 11.64
N GLU A 208 -6.23 0.20 11.72
CA GLU A 208 -5.53 0.21 13.01
C GLU A 208 -5.67 1.56 13.73
N PHE A 209 -5.64 2.69 13.01
CA PHE A 209 -5.94 3.99 13.59
C PHE A 209 -7.34 4.02 14.21
N SER A 210 -8.37 3.57 13.48
CA SER A 210 -9.73 3.48 14.01
C SER A 210 -9.80 2.59 15.25
N LYS A 211 -9.18 1.40 15.23
CA LYS A 211 -9.10 0.52 16.40
C LYS A 211 -8.40 1.18 17.60
N ARG A 212 -7.33 1.96 17.38
CA ARG A 212 -6.66 2.71 18.46
C ARG A 212 -7.56 3.80 19.03
N LEU A 213 -8.27 4.52 18.18
CA LEU A 213 -9.23 5.56 18.58
C LEU A 213 -10.38 4.98 19.41
N GLN A 214 -10.97 3.88 18.96
CA GLN A 214 -12.03 3.15 19.67
C GLN A 214 -11.58 2.69 21.06
N ARG A 215 -10.34 2.18 21.18
CA ARG A 215 -9.72 1.84 22.47
C ARG A 215 -9.57 3.07 23.37
N HIS A 216 -9.12 4.20 22.82
CA HIS A 216 -8.93 5.45 23.57
C HIS A 216 -10.26 6.06 24.05
N MET A 217 -11.32 5.94 23.26
CA MET A 217 -12.62 6.60 23.51
C MET A 217 -13.70 5.69 24.08
N SER A 218 -13.28 4.56 24.69
CA SER A 218 -14.15 3.64 25.42
C SER A 218 -15.21 2.94 24.56
N GLY A 219 -14.86 2.55 23.32
CA GLY A 219 -15.62 1.59 22.50
C GLY A 219 -16.00 2.07 21.10
N ALA A 220 -16.22 1.10 20.20
CA ALA A 220 -16.57 1.33 18.79
C ALA A 220 -17.84 2.15 18.63
N TYR A 221 -18.93 1.76 19.30
CA TYR A 221 -20.23 2.43 19.22
C TYR A 221 -20.14 3.95 19.47
N LYS A 222 -19.36 4.38 20.47
CA LYS A 222 -19.18 5.80 20.79
C LYS A 222 -18.39 6.55 19.72
N VAL A 223 -17.43 5.88 19.09
CA VAL A 223 -16.62 6.48 18.02
C VAL A 223 -17.43 6.55 16.73
N ASP A 224 -18.15 5.50 16.37
CA ASP A 224 -18.93 5.43 15.13
C ASP A 224 -20.03 6.51 15.06
N GLU A 225 -20.51 6.99 16.22
CA GLU A 225 -21.43 8.13 16.29
C GLU A 225 -20.87 9.41 15.63
N PHE A 226 -19.55 9.63 15.60
CA PHE A 226 -18.94 10.85 15.07
C PHE A 226 -17.75 10.64 14.13
N TYR A 227 -17.19 9.44 14.08
CA TYR A 227 -16.09 9.04 13.21
C TYR A 227 -16.31 7.61 12.69
N PRO A 228 -17.30 7.38 11.81
CA PRO A 228 -17.42 6.08 11.15
C PRO A 228 -16.30 5.90 10.13
N LEU A 229 -15.77 4.66 10.04
CA LEU A 229 -14.83 4.23 9.01
C LEU A 229 -15.52 3.27 8.03
N PHE A 230 -15.49 3.62 6.75
CA PHE A 230 -15.98 2.77 5.65
C PHE A 230 -14.82 2.26 4.80
N LEU A 231 -14.70 0.94 4.68
CA LEU A 231 -13.83 0.36 3.65
C LEU A 231 -14.62 0.26 2.34
N ALA A 232 -14.03 0.73 1.24
CA ALA A 232 -14.67 0.74 -0.07
C ALA A 232 -14.03 -0.33 -0.97
N PRO A 233 -14.70 -1.48 -1.17
CA PRO A 233 -14.23 -2.52 -2.08
C PRO A 233 -14.09 -2.04 -3.51
N GLY A 234 -13.03 -2.50 -4.19
CA GLY A 234 -12.80 -2.23 -5.61
C GLY A 234 -12.34 -0.80 -5.94
N ALA A 235 -12.44 0.17 -5.03
CA ALA A 235 -11.95 1.53 -5.28
C ALA A 235 -10.42 1.56 -5.46
N GLY A 236 -9.85 2.45 -6.26
CA GLY A 236 -8.40 2.65 -6.30
C GLY A 236 -7.94 3.67 -5.24
N HIS A 237 -6.69 4.14 -5.34
CA HIS A 237 -6.21 5.23 -4.51
C HIS A 237 -7.01 6.53 -4.75
N CYS A 238 -7.75 6.99 -3.73
CA CYS A 238 -8.59 8.20 -3.73
C CYS A 238 -9.71 8.29 -4.80
N ALA A 239 -9.83 7.32 -5.71
CA ALA A 239 -10.77 7.36 -6.82
C ALA A 239 -11.48 6.00 -6.98
N LEU A 240 -12.58 5.99 -7.73
CA LEU A 240 -13.20 4.74 -8.15
C LEU A 240 -12.19 3.92 -8.96
N GLY A 241 -12.13 2.61 -8.69
CA GLY A 241 -11.21 1.70 -9.37
C GLY A 241 -11.45 1.66 -10.88
N LYS A 242 -10.50 1.06 -11.61
CA LYS A 242 -10.56 0.98 -13.09
C LYS A 242 -11.65 0.02 -13.61
N ASP A 243 -12.37 -0.65 -12.72
CA ASP A 243 -13.38 -1.64 -13.06
C ASP A 243 -14.68 -0.98 -13.50
N ARG A 244 -15.24 -1.51 -14.61
CA ARG A 244 -16.38 -0.89 -15.30
C ARG A 244 -17.64 -0.81 -14.45
N CYS A 245 -17.77 -1.64 -13.40
CA CYS A 245 -18.91 -1.66 -12.48
C CYS A 245 -18.95 -0.45 -11.53
N LEU A 246 -17.80 0.13 -11.18
CA LEU A 246 -17.74 1.22 -10.20
C LEU A 246 -18.17 2.58 -10.74
N ARG A 247 -18.43 2.69 -12.06
CA ARG A 247 -19.00 3.91 -12.67
C ARG A 247 -20.39 4.28 -12.14
N SER A 248 -21.00 3.43 -11.30
CA SER A 248 -22.36 3.62 -10.78
C SER A 248 -22.49 3.59 -9.26
N LEU A 249 -21.38 3.67 -8.50
CA LEU A 249 -21.43 3.81 -7.04
C LEU A 249 -21.91 5.23 -6.66
N SER A 250 -23.21 5.43 -6.84
CA SER A 250 -24.00 6.42 -6.16
C SER A 250 -23.96 6.02 -4.68
N LEU A 251 -23.08 6.66 -3.91
CA LEU A 251 -23.20 6.73 -2.46
C LEU A 251 -24.53 7.44 -2.17
N ARG A 252 -25.62 6.66 -2.13
CA ARG A 252 -26.87 7.08 -1.51
C ARG A 252 -26.66 6.91 -0.02
N TRP A 253 -26.41 8.04 0.63
CA TRP A 253 -26.48 8.22 2.07
C TRP A 253 -27.93 8.16 2.52
#